data_AF-A0A1V5Q1E5-F1
#
_entry.id   AF-A0A1V5Q1E5-F1
#
_cell.length_a   1.000
_cell.length_b   1.000
_cell.length_c   1.000
_cell.angle_alpha   90.00
_cell.angle_beta   90.00
_cell.angle_gamma   90.00
#
_symmetry.space_group_name_H-M   'P 1'
#
loop_
_entity.id
_entity.type
_entity.pdbx_description
1 polymer ?
#
loop_
_entity_poly.entity_id
_entity_poly.type
_entity_poly.pdbx_seq_one_letter_code
_entity_poly.pdbx_strand_id
1 'polypeptide(L)' 'MLKKGLSSGISNGGIDDAYAAARAAGALGGKLLGAGGRGFLLLFAEPSRHDAIRARLTALREAAFSMPAEGSRIIFASQE' A
#
# COMPACT_ATOMS: atom_id res chain seq x y z
N MET A 1 2.08 -13.32 1.40
CA MET A 1 2.81 -12.10 1.80
C MET A 1 3.81 -12.45 2.89
N LEU A 2 5.13 -12.27 2.66
CA LEU A 2 6.17 -12.72 3.61
C LEU A 2 6.05 -12.09 4.99
N LYS A 3 5.69 -10.79 5.05
CA LYS A 3 5.52 -10.06 6.32
C LYS A 3 4.49 -10.70 7.24
N LYS A 4 3.42 -11.31 6.71
CA LYS A 4 2.40 -12.03 7.50
C LYS A 4 2.99 -13.15 8.35
N GLY A 5 4.09 -13.78 7.92
CA GLY A 5 4.74 -14.87 8.65
C GLY A 5 5.53 -14.44 9.89
N LEU A 6 5.71 -13.13 10.13
CA LEU A 6 6.53 -12.64 11.25
C LEU A 6 5.75 -12.57 12.57
N SER A 7 4.42 -12.42 12.52
CA SER A 7 3.55 -12.36 13.70
C SER A 7 2.08 -12.47 13.28
N SER A 8 1.26 -13.11 14.11
CA SER A 8 -0.18 -13.31 13.86
C SER A 8 -0.97 -12.00 13.75
N GLY A 9 -0.51 -10.92 14.38
CA GLY A 9 -1.18 -9.61 14.35
C GLY A 9 -0.93 -8.77 13.09
N ILE A 10 -0.12 -9.27 12.14
CA ILE A 10 0.31 -8.46 10.98
C ILE A 10 -0.76 -8.34 9.90
N SER A 11 -1.59 -9.36 9.71
CA SER A 11 -2.66 -9.37 8.70
C SER A 11 -3.98 -9.80 9.32
N ASN A 12 -5.06 -9.63 8.57
CA ASN A 12 -6.40 -10.11 8.90
C ASN A 12 -7.14 -10.52 7.62
N GLY A 13 -8.34 -11.08 7.74
CA GLY A 13 -9.13 -11.56 6.60
C GLY A 13 -9.31 -10.50 5.52
N GLY A 14 -9.69 -9.27 5.88
CA GLY A 14 -9.88 -8.20 4.89
C GLY A 14 -8.61 -7.82 4.14
N ILE A 15 -7.45 -7.81 4.82
CA ILE A 15 -6.15 -7.53 4.17
C ILE A 15 -5.73 -8.68 3.27
N ASP A 16 -5.92 -9.92 3.71
CA ASP A 16 -5.59 -11.12 2.96
C ASP A 16 -6.46 -11.24 1.70
N ASP A 17 -7.76 -10.97 1.82
CA ASP A 17 -8.72 -10.98 0.71
C ASP A 17 -8.39 -9.89 -0.31
N ALA A 18 -8.10 -8.67 0.14
CA ALA A 18 -7.66 -7.58 -0.73
C ALA A 18 -6.36 -7.93 -1.47
N TYR A 19 -5.38 -8.52 -0.78
CA TYR A 19 -4.13 -8.94 -1.40
C TYR A 19 -4.36 -10.06 -2.42
N ALA A 20 -5.22 -11.03 -2.13
CA ALA A 20 -5.58 -12.10 -3.05
C ALA A 20 -6.31 -11.56 -4.30
N ALA A 21 -7.28 -10.67 -4.12
CA ALA A 21 -8.01 -10.02 -5.21
C ALA A 21 -7.06 -9.22 -6.12
N ALA A 22 -6.12 -8.48 -5.54
CA ALA A 22 -5.09 -7.76 -6.29
C ALA A 22 -4.19 -8.70 -7.11
N ARG A 23 -3.75 -9.82 -6.50
CA ARG A 23 -2.94 -10.84 -7.19
C ARG A 23 -3.70 -11.46 -8.35
N ALA A 24 -4.97 -11.80 -8.16
CA ALA A 24 -5.83 -12.34 -9.21
C ALA A 24 -6.06 -11.33 -10.35
N ALA A 25 -6.05 -10.03 -10.07
CA ALA A 25 -6.18 -8.96 -11.05
C ALA A 25 -4.88 -8.62 -11.81
N GLY A 26 -3.76 -9.23 -11.44
CA GLY A 26 -2.47 -9.04 -12.12
C GLY A 26 -1.40 -8.29 -11.34
N ALA A 27 -1.60 -8.06 -10.03
CA ALA A 27 -0.49 -7.58 -9.19
C ALA A 27 0.61 -8.64 -9.13
N LEU A 28 1.88 -8.25 -9.26
CA LEU A 28 3.08 -9.08 -9.12
C LEU A 28 3.47 -9.33 -7.66
N GLY A 29 3.02 -8.47 -6.76
CA GLY A 29 3.23 -8.61 -5.33
C GLY A 29 2.70 -7.41 -4.57
N GLY A 30 3.00 -7.37 -3.28
CA GLY A 30 2.58 -6.27 -2.44
C GLY A 30 3.03 -6.43 -0.99
N LYS A 31 2.91 -5.32 -0.25
CA LYS A 31 3.37 -5.20 1.12
C LYS A 31 2.40 -4.32 1.90
N LEU A 32 1.92 -4.84 3.03
CA LEU A 32 1.26 -4.01 4.03
C LEU A 32 2.30 -3.12 4.70
N LEU A 33 2.10 -1.81 4.64
CA LEU A 33 2.98 -0.80 5.22
C LEU A 33 2.73 -0.65 6.74
N GLY A 34 3.67 -0.07 7.48
CA GLY A 34 3.56 0.12 8.93
C GLY A 34 3.79 -1.14 9.77
N ALA A 35 3.26 -1.20 10.99
CA ALA A 35 3.43 -2.36 11.89
C ALA A 35 2.63 -3.59 11.42
N GLY A 36 1.41 -3.37 10.92
CA GLY A 36 0.49 -4.42 10.49
C GLY A 36 -0.94 -4.22 11.00
N GLY A 37 -1.85 -5.09 10.60
CA GLY A 37 -3.25 -5.12 11.02
C GLY A 37 -4.15 -4.04 10.41
N ARG A 38 -3.59 -2.95 9.90
CA ARG A 38 -4.29 -1.83 9.24
C ARG A 38 -3.34 -0.99 8.38
N GLY A 39 -3.89 0.02 7.71
CA GLY A 39 -3.14 1.06 7.00
C GLY A 39 -3.14 0.83 5.49
N PHE A 40 -1.99 1.00 4.86
CA PHE A 40 -1.85 0.97 3.40
C PHE A 40 -1.30 -0.37 2.90
N LEU A 41 -1.95 -0.94 1.89
CA LEU A 41 -1.44 -2.06 1.11
C LEU A 41 -0.79 -1.51 -0.16
N LEU A 42 0.55 -1.56 -0.22
CA LEU A 42 1.29 -1.21 -1.43
C LEU A 42 1.30 -2.41 -2.38
N LEU A 43 0.90 -2.21 -3.63
CA LEU A 43 0.87 -3.24 -4.67
C LEU A 43 1.89 -2.90 -5.75
N PHE A 44 2.56 -3.93 -6.26
CA PHE A 44 3.47 -3.82 -7.40
C PHE A 44 2.87 -4.59 -8.58
N ALA A 45 2.71 -3.93 -9.72
CA ALA A 45 2.04 -4.47 -10.89
C ALA A 45 2.48 -3.73 -12.16
N GLU A 46 2.38 -4.40 -13.31
CA GLU A 46 2.51 -3.75 -14.62
C GLU A 46 1.48 -2.63 -14.78
N PRO A 47 1.83 -1.46 -15.37
CA PRO A 47 0.90 -0.34 -15.54
C PRO A 47 -0.42 -0.72 -16.22
N SER A 48 -0.37 -1.61 -17.22
CA SER A 48 -1.55 -2.10 -17.94
C SER A 48 -2.54 -2.89 -17.08
N ARG A 49 -2.15 -3.30 -15.87
CA ARG A 49 -3.00 -4.03 -14.92
C ARG A 49 -3.64 -3.12 -13.87
N HIS A 50 -3.24 -1.85 -13.78
CA HIS A 50 -3.66 -0.96 -12.68
C HIS A 50 -5.18 -0.77 -12.65
N ASP A 51 -5.84 -0.57 -13.79
CA ASP A 51 -7.29 -0.40 -13.84
C ASP A 51 -8.06 -1.66 -13.45
N ALA A 52 -7.56 -2.83 -13.85
CA ALA A 52 -8.14 -4.11 -13.44
C ALA A 52 -8.02 -4.32 -11.93
N ILE A 53 -6.90 -3.92 -11.33
CA ILE A 53 -6.68 -3.97 -9.88
C ILE A 53 -7.62 -3.00 -9.16
N ARG A 54 -7.73 -1.75 -9.63
CA ARG A 54 -8.66 -0.74 -9.08
C ARG A 54 -10.10 -1.25 -9.07
N ALA A 55 -10.53 -1.84 -10.19
CA ALA A 55 -11.88 -2.40 -10.31
C ALA A 55 -12.17 -3.55 -9.33
N ARG A 56 -11.14 -4.26 -8.84
CA ARG A 56 -11.29 -5.34 -7.85
C ARG A 56 -11.21 -4.87 -6.40
N LEU A 57 -10.68 -3.68 -6.14
CA LEU A 57 -10.43 -3.16 -4.80
C LEU A 57 -11.34 -1.97 -4.44
N THR A 58 -12.57 -1.95 -4.96
CA THR A 58 -13.53 -0.85 -4.76
C THR A 58 -13.92 -0.61 -3.30
N ALA A 59 -13.76 -1.61 -2.43
CA ALA A 59 -13.96 -1.48 -0.98
C ALA A 59 -12.83 -0.72 -0.26
N LEU A 60 -11.72 -0.44 -0.95
CA LEU A 60 -10.57 0.30 -0.44
C LEU A 60 -10.45 1.66 -1.12
N ARG A 61 -9.89 2.63 -0.40
CA ARG A 61 -9.57 3.94 -0.95
C ARG A 61 -8.17 3.91 -1.57
N GLU A 62 -8.07 4.20 -2.87
CA GLU A 62 -6.78 4.47 -3.52
C GLU A 62 -6.19 5.78 -2.99
N ALA A 63 -4.89 5.75 -2.67
CA ALA A 63 -4.13 6.93 -2.29
C ALA A 63 -3.09 7.20 -3.38
N ALA A 64 -3.24 8.30 -4.10
CA ALA A 64 -2.22 8.77 -5.02
C ALA A 64 -0.98 9.20 -4.21
N PHE A 65 0.21 8.76 -4.63
CA PHE A 65 1.46 9.15 -4.00
C PHE A 65 2.57 9.29 -5.05
N SER A 66 3.55 10.12 -4.74
CA SER A 66 4.80 10.25 -5.47
C SER A 66 5.94 10.28 -4.47
N MET A 67 7.13 9.89 -4.91
CA MET A 67 8.32 9.96 -4.07
C MET A 67 8.78 11.42 -4.00
N PRO A 68 8.80 12.06 -2.82
CA PRO A 68 9.25 13.44 -2.72
C PRO A 68 10.76 13.52 -2.97
N ALA A 69 11.20 14.56 -3.69
CA ALA A 69 12.63 14.81 -3.93
C ALA A 69 13.34 15.34 -2.66
N GLU A 70 12.58 15.86 -1.70
CA GLU A 70 13.08 16.59 -0.55
C GLU A 70 12.42 16.08 0.73
N GLY A 71 13.19 16.10 1.83
CA GLY A 71 12.71 15.75 3.16
C GLY A 71 12.07 16.93 3.91
N SER A 72 12.08 16.86 5.23
CA SER A 72 11.59 17.96 6.09
C SER A 72 12.39 19.25 5.86
N ARG A 73 11.69 20.40 5.85
CA ARG A 73 12.27 21.73 5.69
C ARG A 73 11.69 22.72 6.68
N ILE A 74 12.55 23.58 7.22
CA ILE A 74 12.13 24.76 7.98
C ILE A 74 11.68 25.82 6.98
N ILE A 75 10.42 26.23 7.04
CA ILE A 75 9.85 27.26 6.15
C ILE A 75 9.82 28.66 6.81
N PHE A 76 10.22 28.75 8.08
CA PHE A 76 10.31 30.00 8.81
C PHE A 76 11.50 29.95 9.77
N ALA A 77 12.51 30.78 9.52
CA ALA A 77 13.58 31.07 10.47
C ALA A 77 13.43 32.54 10.86
N SER A 78 13.15 32.82 12.13
CA SER A 78 13.17 34.19 12.65
C SER A 78 14.59 34.74 12.51
N GLN A 79 14.74 35.87 11.82
CA GLN A 79 15.99 36.62 11.85
C GLN A 79 16.00 37.44 13.15
N GLU A 80 17.04 37.27 13.96
CA GLU A 80 17.36 38.18 15.06
C GLU A 80 17.93 39.50 14.53
#